data_AF-A0A256I6V4-F1
#
_entry.id   AF-A0A256I6V4-F1
#
_cell.length_a   1.000
_cell.length_b   1.000
_cell.length_c   1.000
_cell.angle_alpha   90.00
_cell.angle_beta   90.00
_cell.angle_gamma   90.00
#
_symmetry.space_group_name_H-M   'P 1'
#
loop_
_entity.id
_entity.type
_entity.pdbx_description
1 polymer ?
#
loop_
_entity_poly.entity_id
_entity_poly.type
_entity_poly.pdbx_seq_one_letter_code
_entity_poly.pdbx_strand_id
1 'polypeptide(L)'
;MKNLSEMDSRAFTLTPDSSEEQTRAINIRQVELRDGTYEQRVDDNRLAEIRSYYRSIPIKKYTESDAGEILNLTMAGVQEQEPLPPKFVKARRDIPRLMDFIDAVALFHHEDRMEITSEYPQKLLVAPADAWYGFKIFGEELVMSALNLKPLDRKMLHFLRARTNQKYSAMDLQKEMGRPEYGENRAVSEIRQSLEDMIEKLYVERHEENPVAYSASPFGQSIDVSEQAKLDWSKVVERAKEKARENLPPDEAEKYIQDHCEGSGLIVTHPISGETVNILEDTDFEEELEEAQEDVDEVMNEPMDTDWRDIRHLADDQPNPATTDGGEATNRK
;
A
#
# COMPACT_ATOMS: atom_id res chain seq x y z
N MET A 1 -43.64 7.34 2.71
CA MET A 1 -42.72 6.88 3.79
C MET A 1 -41.55 6.10 3.18
N LYS A 2 -40.65 6.76 2.43
CA LYS A 2 -39.48 6.10 1.81
C LYS A 2 -38.12 6.72 2.18
N ASN A 3 -38.10 7.79 3.00
CA ASN A 3 -36.87 8.55 3.29
C ASN A 3 -36.34 8.38 4.73
N LEU A 4 -37.07 7.67 5.62
CA LEU A 4 -36.60 7.47 7.00
C LEU A 4 -35.43 6.49 7.06
N SER A 5 -35.46 5.37 6.32
CA SER A 5 -34.37 4.39 6.37
C SER A 5 -33.06 4.90 5.77
N GLU A 6 -33.12 5.87 4.85
CA GLU A 6 -31.94 6.49 4.23
C GLU A 6 -31.35 7.60 5.10
N MET A 7 -32.19 8.31 5.87
CA MET A 7 -31.72 9.24 6.90
C MET A 7 -31.14 8.49 8.11
N ASP A 8 -31.78 7.38 8.51
CA ASP A 8 -31.32 6.55 9.63
C ASP A 8 -30.00 5.83 9.30
N SER A 9 -29.78 5.41 8.04
CA SER A 9 -28.50 4.84 7.61
C SER A 9 -27.38 5.87 7.59
N ARG A 10 -27.67 7.11 7.18
CA ARG A 10 -26.69 8.22 7.19
C ARG A 10 -26.36 8.69 8.61
N ALA A 11 -27.32 8.68 9.53
CA ALA A 11 -27.10 9.07 10.92
C ALA A 11 -26.23 8.07 11.71
N PHE A 12 -26.27 6.78 11.35
CA PHE A 12 -25.50 5.73 12.02
C PHE A 12 -24.11 5.47 11.41
N THR A 13 -23.83 6.01 10.22
CA THR A 13 -22.53 5.85 9.55
C THR A 13 -21.70 7.13 9.69
N LEU A 14 -21.53 7.61 10.92
CA LEU A 14 -20.55 8.65 11.26
C LEU A 14 -19.23 7.97 11.59
N THR A 15 -18.59 7.39 10.58
CA THR A 15 -17.16 7.13 10.62
C THR A 15 -16.44 8.44 10.31
N PRO A 16 -15.46 8.89 11.11
CA PRO A 16 -14.59 9.98 10.71
C PRO A 16 -13.87 9.54 9.43
N ASP A 17 -14.32 10.10 8.32
CA ASP A 17 -13.76 9.87 7.00
C ASP A 17 -12.63 10.89 6.81
N SER A 18 -11.40 10.40 6.62
CA SER A 18 -10.24 11.25 6.32
C SER A 18 -10.41 12.05 5.03
N SER A 19 -11.43 11.76 4.21
CA SER A 19 -11.79 12.53 3.01
C SER A 19 -12.82 13.64 3.25
N GLU A 20 -13.19 13.99 4.50
CA GLU A 20 -14.19 15.02 4.78
C GLU A 20 -13.84 16.37 4.14
N GLU A 21 -12.58 16.81 4.24
CA GLU A 21 -12.12 18.06 3.65
C GLU A 21 -12.20 18.02 2.12
N GLN A 22 -11.78 16.92 1.50
CA GLN A 22 -11.85 16.71 0.06
C GLN A 22 -13.31 16.69 -0.43
N THR A 23 -14.18 16.00 0.30
CA THR A 23 -15.62 15.92 0.02
C THR A 23 -16.27 17.31 0.14
N ARG A 24 -15.90 18.08 1.16
CA ARG A 24 -16.38 19.46 1.35
C ARG A 24 -15.91 20.35 0.19
N ALA A 25 -14.65 20.25 -0.21
CA ALA A 25 -14.09 21.00 -1.34
C ALA A 25 -14.78 20.66 -2.67
N ILE A 26 -15.06 19.37 -2.93
CA ILE A 26 -15.79 18.93 -4.13
C ILE A 26 -17.21 19.48 -4.12
N ASN A 27 -17.91 19.43 -2.99
CA ASN A 27 -19.27 19.94 -2.88
C ASN A 27 -19.32 21.46 -3.11
N ILE A 28 -18.39 22.22 -2.52
CA ILE A 28 -18.25 23.66 -2.75
C ILE A 28 -18.01 23.92 -4.25
N ARG A 29 -17.06 23.20 -4.87
CA ARG A 29 -16.76 23.33 -6.30
C ARG A 29 -17.97 23.04 -7.20
N GLN A 30 -18.78 22.03 -6.87
CA GLN A 30 -19.99 21.72 -7.63
C GLN A 30 -21.05 22.83 -7.53
N VAL A 31 -21.14 23.50 -6.38
CA VAL A 31 -22.01 24.67 -6.19
C VAL A 31 -21.47 25.85 -6.99
N GLU A 32 -20.18 26.18 -6.86
CA GLU A 32 -19.50 27.28 -7.56
C GLU A 32 -19.57 27.14 -9.10
N LEU A 33 -19.51 25.91 -9.61
CA LEU A 33 -19.68 25.63 -11.05
C LEU A 33 -21.11 25.92 -11.52
N ARG A 34 -22.10 25.78 -10.62
CA ARG A 34 -23.52 25.84 -10.96
C ARG A 34 -24.13 27.22 -10.74
N ASP A 35 -23.61 27.98 -9.78
CA ASP A 35 -23.94 29.40 -9.58
C ASP A 35 -23.05 30.33 -10.41
N GLY A 36 -22.01 29.80 -11.06
CA GLY A 36 -21.12 30.53 -11.96
C GLY A 36 -20.06 31.36 -11.25
N THR A 37 -19.83 31.15 -9.95
CA THR A 37 -18.75 31.82 -9.21
C THR A 37 -17.41 31.07 -9.29
N TYR A 38 -17.36 29.91 -9.94
CA TYR A 38 -16.12 29.17 -10.13
C TYR A 38 -15.19 29.91 -11.09
N GLU A 39 -14.09 30.44 -10.56
CA GLU A 39 -12.97 30.89 -11.38
C GLU A 39 -12.17 29.67 -11.86
N GLN A 40 -12.20 29.43 -13.17
CA GLN A 40 -11.30 28.47 -13.78
C GLN A 40 -9.86 28.88 -13.50
N ARG A 41 -9.12 28.03 -12.76
CA ARG A 41 -7.69 28.23 -12.49
C ARG A 41 -6.82 28.13 -13.74
N VAL A 42 -7.38 27.66 -14.86
CA VAL A 42 -6.69 27.42 -16.13
C VAL A 42 -7.47 28.15 -17.21
N ASP A 43 -6.83 29.08 -17.91
CA ASP A 43 -7.46 29.79 -19.01
C ASP A 43 -7.71 28.89 -20.23
N ASP A 44 -8.57 29.34 -21.14
CA ASP A 44 -8.92 28.59 -22.36
C ASP A 44 -7.72 28.29 -23.27
N ASN A 45 -6.69 29.15 -23.26
CA ASN A 45 -5.49 28.95 -24.06
C ASN A 45 -4.66 27.80 -23.49
N ARG A 46 -4.41 27.80 -22.18
CA ARG A 46 -3.70 26.73 -21.48
C ARG A 46 -4.45 25.41 -21.57
N LEU A 47 -5.78 25.45 -21.57
CA LEU A 47 -6.61 24.26 -21.77
C LEU A 47 -6.48 23.71 -23.20
N ALA A 48 -6.39 24.59 -24.21
CA ALA A 48 -6.11 24.20 -25.58
C ALA A 48 -4.70 23.61 -25.75
N GLU A 49 -3.68 24.18 -25.08
CA GLU A 49 -2.32 23.64 -25.04
C GLU A 49 -2.30 22.21 -24.49
N ILE A 50 -2.91 21.98 -23.32
CA ILE A 50 -3.00 20.65 -22.70
C ILE A 50 -3.67 19.64 -23.62
N ARG A 51 -4.78 20.05 -24.28
CA ARG A 51 -5.48 19.17 -25.25
C ARG A 51 -4.63 18.88 -26.48
N SER A 52 -3.85 19.85 -26.94
CA SER A 52 -2.94 19.67 -28.07
C SER A 52 -1.84 18.69 -27.71
N TYR A 53 -1.23 18.85 -26.53
CA TYR A 53 -0.21 17.96 -26.00
C TYR A 53 -0.73 16.52 -25.84
N TYR A 54 -1.89 16.34 -25.21
CA TYR A 54 -2.46 15.00 -25.04
C TYR A 54 -2.68 14.27 -26.38
N ARG A 55 -2.94 15.02 -27.46
CA ARG A 55 -3.09 14.46 -28.81
C ARG A 55 -1.76 14.14 -29.50
N SER A 56 -0.64 14.74 -29.08
CA SER A 56 0.68 14.42 -29.64
C SER A 56 1.26 13.13 -29.09
N ILE A 57 0.83 12.70 -27.89
CA ILE A 57 1.33 11.49 -27.24
C ILE A 57 1.12 10.25 -28.15
N PRO A 58 2.19 9.52 -28.50
CA PRO A 58 2.15 8.41 -29.44
C PRO A 58 1.65 7.10 -28.81
N ILE A 59 0.53 7.13 -28.06
CA ILE A 59 0.00 6.00 -27.30
C ILE A 59 -0.11 4.75 -28.17
N LYS A 60 -0.77 4.86 -29.33
CA LYS A 60 -1.01 3.74 -30.25
C LYS A 60 0.26 3.02 -30.70
N LYS A 61 1.36 3.75 -30.84
CA LYS A 61 2.64 3.20 -31.29
C LYS A 61 3.21 2.22 -30.26
N TYR A 62 3.13 2.57 -28.97
CA TYR A 62 3.77 1.85 -27.88
C TYR A 62 2.84 0.92 -27.10
N THR A 63 1.51 1.04 -27.25
CA THR A 63 0.55 0.20 -26.51
C THR A 63 -0.30 -0.71 -27.39
N GLU A 64 -0.59 -0.33 -28.64
CA GLU A 64 -1.53 -1.04 -29.52
C GLU A 64 -0.87 -1.69 -30.74
N SER A 65 0.38 -1.34 -31.04
CA SER A 65 1.08 -1.76 -32.27
C SER A 65 2.42 -2.40 -31.98
N ASP A 66 2.87 -3.29 -32.86
CA ASP A 66 4.21 -3.89 -32.78
C ASP A 66 5.33 -2.91 -33.22
N ALA A 67 5.00 -1.63 -33.48
CA ALA A 67 5.94 -0.65 -34.02
C ALA A 67 6.83 0.00 -32.95
N GLY A 68 6.39 -0.01 -31.69
CA GLY A 68 7.12 0.59 -30.58
C GLY A 68 7.03 -0.25 -29.31
N GLU A 69 8.11 -0.24 -28.54
CA GLU A 69 8.21 -0.88 -27.23
C GLU A 69 8.76 0.13 -26.22
N ILE A 70 8.34 0.05 -24.97
CA ILE A 70 8.90 0.86 -23.88
C ILE A 70 9.98 0.00 -23.19
N LEU A 71 11.21 0.50 -23.17
CA LEU A 71 12.31 -0.17 -22.50
C LEU A 71 12.55 0.47 -21.13
N ASN A 72 12.07 -0.21 -20.09
CA ASN A 72 12.22 0.23 -18.72
C ASN A 72 13.56 -0.23 -18.11
N LEU A 73 14.54 0.68 -18.09
CA LEU A 73 15.90 0.40 -17.59
C LEU A 73 16.02 0.59 -16.07
N THR A 74 15.04 1.21 -15.42
CA THR A 74 15.10 1.64 -14.02
C THR A 74 14.47 0.62 -13.07
N MET A 75 13.48 -0.13 -13.54
CA MET A 75 12.69 -1.04 -12.70
C MET A 75 13.53 -2.14 -12.04
N ALA A 76 14.65 -2.56 -12.64
CA ALA A 76 15.56 -3.50 -12.01
C ALA A 76 16.12 -2.95 -10.68
N GLY A 77 16.52 -1.69 -10.65
CA GLY A 77 17.04 -1.04 -9.44
C GLY A 77 15.96 -0.76 -8.40
N VAL A 78 14.71 -0.56 -8.83
CA VAL A 78 13.56 -0.48 -7.93
C VAL A 78 13.27 -1.84 -7.31
N GLN A 79 13.17 -2.89 -8.12
CA GLN A 79 12.82 -4.24 -7.67
C GLN A 79 13.89 -4.89 -6.77
N GLU A 80 15.17 -4.64 -7.03
CA GLU A 80 16.30 -5.16 -6.21
C GLU A 80 16.27 -4.67 -4.76
N GLN A 81 15.58 -3.55 -4.51
CA GLN A 81 15.40 -2.98 -3.17
C GLN A 81 14.11 -3.47 -2.49
N GLU A 82 13.28 -4.23 -3.21
CA GLU A 82 12.02 -4.79 -2.71
C GLU A 82 11.11 -3.78 -1.97
N PRO A 83 10.85 -2.57 -2.53
CA PRO A 83 10.02 -1.55 -1.86
C PRO A 83 8.59 -2.04 -1.62
N LEU A 84 8.15 -3.00 -2.43
CA LEU A 84 7.00 -3.86 -2.17
C LEU A 84 7.53 -5.26 -1.84
N PRO A 85 7.73 -5.59 -0.55
CA PRO A 85 8.25 -6.88 -0.13
C PRO A 85 7.55 -8.05 -0.84
N PRO A 86 8.29 -9.02 -1.42
CA PRO A 86 7.72 -10.12 -2.20
C PRO A 86 6.80 -11.04 -1.38
N LYS A 87 6.82 -10.87 -0.05
CA LYS A 87 5.87 -11.48 0.86
C LYS A 87 4.44 -11.06 0.48
N PHE A 88 4.17 -9.78 0.18
CA PHE A 88 2.85 -9.25 -0.18
C PHE A 88 2.24 -9.99 -1.38
N VAL A 89 1.15 -10.73 -1.15
CA VAL A 89 0.43 -11.45 -2.24
C VAL A 89 -0.06 -10.47 -3.30
N LYS A 90 -0.38 -9.23 -2.90
CA LYS A 90 -0.71 -8.11 -3.79
C LYS A 90 0.47 -7.54 -4.56
N ALA A 91 1.72 -7.64 -4.08
CA ALA A 91 2.89 -7.17 -4.84
C ALA A 91 3.01 -7.84 -6.21
N ARG A 92 2.56 -9.09 -6.37
CA ARG A 92 2.48 -9.76 -7.69
C ARG A 92 1.55 -9.05 -8.69
N ARG A 93 0.56 -8.29 -8.20
CA ARG A 93 -0.36 -7.48 -9.00
C ARG A 93 0.05 -6.01 -9.04
N ASP A 94 0.59 -5.50 -7.95
CA ASP A 94 0.89 -4.09 -7.79
C ASP A 94 2.24 -3.71 -8.43
N ILE A 95 3.22 -4.60 -8.47
CA ILE A 95 4.47 -4.37 -9.22
C ILE A 95 4.18 -4.19 -10.72
N PRO A 96 3.41 -5.08 -11.40
CA PRO A 96 2.97 -4.82 -12.77
C PRO A 96 2.24 -3.49 -12.96
N ARG A 97 1.36 -3.11 -12.02
CA ARG A 97 0.65 -1.83 -12.11
C ARG A 97 1.59 -0.63 -11.96
N LEU A 98 2.56 -0.71 -11.06
CA LEU A 98 3.59 0.31 -10.89
C LEU A 98 4.46 0.41 -12.16
N MET A 99 4.85 -0.72 -12.76
CA MET A 99 5.56 -0.75 -14.03
C MET A 99 4.75 -0.08 -15.15
N ASP A 100 3.49 -0.50 -15.33
CA ASP A 100 2.58 0.09 -16.34
C ASP A 100 2.40 1.60 -16.12
N PHE A 101 2.37 2.04 -14.86
CA PHE A 101 2.23 3.45 -14.51
C PHE A 101 3.51 4.25 -14.82
N ILE A 102 4.69 3.73 -14.48
CA ILE A 102 5.97 4.34 -14.83
C ILE A 102 6.11 4.46 -16.35
N ASP A 103 5.75 3.41 -17.09
CA ASP A 103 5.78 3.42 -18.55
C ASP A 103 4.80 4.46 -19.12
N ALA A 104 3.62 4.63 -18.50
CA ALA A 104 2.68 5.69 -18.87
C ALA A 104 3.23 7.10 -18.56
N VAL A 105 4.00 7.28 -17.48
CA VAL A 105 4.68 8.55 -17.18
C VAL A 105 5.77 8.84 -18.23
N ALA A 106 6.55 7.83 -18.63
CA ALA A 106 7.53 7.98 -19.70
C ALA A 106 6.88 8.37 -21.04
N LEU A 107 5.74 7.75 -21.38
CA LEU A 107 4.93 8.16 -22.53
C LEU A 107 4.40 9.59 -22.40
N PHE A 108 3.96 9.97 -21.19
CA PHE A 108 3.53 11.32 -20.94
C PHE A 108 4.67 12.32 -21.16
N HIS A 109 5.93 11.96 -20.94
CA HIS A 109 7.10 12.80 -21.21
C HIS A 109 7.82 12.48 -22.53
N HIS A 110 7.18 11.80 -23.48
CA HIS A 110 7.85 11.25 -24.68
C HIS A 110 8.69 12.25 -25.49
N GLU A 111 8.36 13.54 -25.51
CA GLU A 111 9.12 14.57 -26.23
C GLU A 111 10.53 14.79 -25.63
N ASP A 112 10.67 14.58 -24.32
CA ASP A 112 11.91 14.71 -23.56
C ASP A 112 12.62 13.38 -23.36
N ARG A 113 12.18 12.31 -24.02
CA ARG A 113 12.74 10.96 -23.86
C ARG A 113 13.53 10.54 -25.09
N MET A 114 14.61 9.82 -24.83
CA MET A 114 15.42 9.21 -25.87
C MET A 114 14.65 8.07 -26.52
N GLU A 115 14.52 8.13 -27.85
CA GLU A 115 13.93 7.08 -28.67
C GLU A 115 15.00 6.41 -29.53
N ILE A 116 15.09 5.09 -29.45
CA ILE A 116 15.95 4.27 -30.31
C ILE A 116 15.18 3.91 -31.57
N THR A 117 15.48 4.63 -32.65
CA THR A 117 14.82 4.44 -33.96
C THR A 117 15.63 3.54 -34.91
N SER A 118 16.83 3.14 -34.51
CA SER A 118 17.77 2.33 -35.30
C SER A 118 17.32 0.86 -35.43
N GLU A 119 16.45 0.39 -34.54
CA GLU A 119 15.93 -0.98 -34.47
C GLU A 119 14.40 -1.03 -34.60
N TYR A 120 13.87 -2.20 -34.97
CA TYR A 120 12.44 -2.51 -34.92
C TYR A 120 12.20 -3.63 -33.89
N PRO A 121 11.24 -3.48 -32.95
CA PRO A 121 10.43 -2.29 -32.69
C PRO A 121 11.26 -1.10 -32.20
N GLN A 122 10.76 0.13 -32.41
CA GLN A 122 11.41 1.35 -31.91
C GLN A 122 11.27 1.42 -30.39
N LYS A 123 12.33 1.74 -29.67
CA LYS A 123 12.32 1.67 -28.20
C LYS A 123 12.27 3.07 -27.58
N LEU A 124 11.26 3.34 -26.76
CA LEU A 124 11.24 4.54 -25.90
C LEU A 124 11.92 4.20 -24.58
N LEU A 125 12.93 4.98 -24.19
CA LEU A 125 13.69 4.71 -22.97
C LEU A 125 13.05 5.41 -21.77
N VAL A 126 12.76 4.65 -20.71
CA VAL A 126 12.30 5.19 -19.43
C VAL A 126 13.49 5.79 -18.68
N ALA A 127 13.35 7.02 -18.19
CA ALA A 127 14.38 7.71 -17.39
C ALA A 127 14.17 7.49 -15.87
N PRO A 128 15.21 7.67 -15.04
CA PRO A 128 15.06 7.63 -13.58
C PRO A 128 14.00 8.61 -13.04
N ALA A 129 13.86 9.78 -13.67
CA ALA A 129 12.82 10.74 -13.35
C ALA A 129 11.39 10.17 -13.49
N ASP A 130 11.13 9.33 -14.50
CA ASP A 130 9.81 8.71 -14.69
C ASP A 130 9.50 7.69 -13.59
N ALA A 131 10.51 6.91 -13.20
CA ALA A 131 10.39 5.97 -12.09
C ALA A 131 10.12 6.71 -10.78
N TRP A 132 10.81 7.83 -10.55
CA TRP A 132 10.59 8.70 -9.41
C TRP A 132 9.17 9.27 -9.37
N TYR A 133 8.69 9.84 -10.47
CA TYR A 133 7.31 10.31 -10.57
C TYR A 133 6.28 9.19 -10.36
N GLY A 134 6.51 8.03 -10.95
CA GLY A 134 5.64 6.88 -10.78
C GLY A 134 5.57 6.41 -9.33
N PHE A 135 6.72 6.41 -8.65
CA PHE A 135 6.77 6.07 -7.23
C PHE A 135 6.11 7.14 -6.36
N LYS A 136 6.40 8.43 -6.54
CA LYS A 136 5.75 9.54 -5.81
C LYS A 136 4.24 9.53 -5.94
N ILE A 137 3.72 9.36 -7.16
CA ILE A 137 2.28 9.49 -7.41
C ILE A 137 1.51 8.23 -7.00
N PHE A 138 2.13 7.06 -7.12
CA PHE A 138 1.42 5.78 -6.96
C PHE A 138 2.12 4.80 -6.02
N GLY A 139 3.45 4.68 -6.09
CA GLY A 139 4.22 3.78 -5.23
C GLY A 139 4.10 4.09 -3.73
N GLU A 140 4.20 5.37 -3.35
CA GLU A 140 4.09 5.82 -1.95
C GLU A 140 2.70 5.52 -1.39
N GLU A 141 1.63 5.82 -2.14
CA GLU A 141 0.26 5.47 -1.74
C GLU A 141 0.07 3.95 -1.56
N LEU A 142 0.68 3.12 -2.42
CA LEU A 142 0.62 1.67 -2.29
C LEU A 142 1.27 1.18 -0.99
N VAL A 143 2.44 1.71 -0.65
CA VAL A 143 3.17 1.36 0.58
C VAL A 143 2.38 1.85 1.81
N MET A 144 1.93 3.10 1.82
CA MET A 144 1.14 3.67 2.92
C MET A 144 -0.19 2.95 3.11
N SER A 145 -0.86 2.56 2.02
CA SER A 145 -2.08 1.76 2.09
C SER A 145 -1.83 0.37 2.69
N ALA A 146 -0.63 -0.20 2.55
CA ALA A 146 -0.28 -1.47 3.17
C ALA A 146 -0.12 -1.32 4.69
N LEU A 147 0.43 -0.19 5.14
CA LEU A 147 0.60 0.16 6.55
C LEU A 147 -0.70 0.57 7.26
N ASN A 148 -1.66 1.11 6.51
CA ASN A 148 -2.90 1.62 7.09
C ASN A 148 -3.82 0.47 7.56
N LEU A 149 -3.70 0.08 8.83
CA LEU A 149 -4.60 -0.86 9.50
C LEU A 149 -5.79 -0.14 10.15
N LYS A 150 -7.00 -0.69 10.00
CA LYS A 150 -8.20 -0.19 10.71
C LYS A 150 -8.02 -0.39 12.23
N PRO A 151 -8.73 0.35 13.09
CA PRO A 151 -8.62 0.18 14.55
C PRO A 151 -8.88 -1.26 15.03
N LEU A 152 -9.85 -1.94 14.42
CA LEU A 152 -10.13 -3.36 14.68
C LEU A 152 -8.96 -4.27 14.26
N ASP A 153 -8.37 -4.01 13.10
CA ASP A 153 -7.21 -4.75 12.57
C ASP A 153 -6.01 -4.61 13.52
N ARG A 154 -5.72 -3.38 13.98
CA ARG A 154 -4.62 -3.09 14.92
C ARG A 154 -4.78 -3.87 16.23
N LYS A 155 -5.98 -3.87 16.81
CA LYS A 155 -6.29 -4.61 18.05
C LYS A 155 -6.14 -6.12 17.90
N MET A 156 -6.64 -6.68 16.79
CA MET A 156 -6.48 -8.11 16.51
C MET A 156 -5.02 -8.49 16.26
N LEU A 157 -4.28 -7.67 15.53
CA LEU A 157 -2.86 -7.88 15.30
C LEU A 157 -2.07 -7.82 16.62
N HIS A 158 -2.34 -6.84 17.49
CA HIS A 158 -1.73 -6.77 18.82
C HIS A 158 -1.99 -8.06 19.63
N PHE A 159 -3.25 -8.54 19.66
CA PHE A 159 -3.61 -9.79 20.33
C PHE A 159 -2.82 -11.00 19.81
N LEU A 160 -2.65 -11.09 18.48
CA LEU A 160 -1.94 -12.18 17.80
C LEU A 160 -0.41 -12.07 17.99
N ARG A 161 0.16 -10.86 17.95
CA ARG A 161 1.59 -10.60 18.17
C ARG A 161 2.05 -11.00 19.56
N ALA A 162 1.24 -10.72 20.57
CA ALA A 162 1.53 -11.14 21.95
C ALA A 162 1.62 -12.68 22.12
N ARG A 163 1.22 -13.45 21.11
CA ARG A 163 1.05 -14.91 21.16
C ARG A 163 1.61 -15.59 19.91
N THR A 164 2.89 -15.33 19.63
CA THR A 164 3.70 -15.72 18.45
C THR A 164 3.67 -17.19 18.00
N ASN A 165 3.04 -18.11 18.73
CA ASN A 165 2.94 -19.54 18.38
C ASN A 165 1.52 -20.12 18.53
N GLN A 166 0.52 -19.27 18.69
CA GLN A 166 -0.86 -19.71 18.90
C GLN A 166 -1.72 -19.40 17.68
N LYS A 167 -2.58 -20.35 17.32
CA LYS A 167 -3.50 -20.23 16.20
C LYS A 167 -4.91 -20.04 16.75
N TYR A 168 -5.64 -19.07 16.21
CA TYR A 168 -6.96 -18.69 16.69
C TYR A 168 -7.98 -18.79 15.57
N SER A 169 -9.20 -19.25 15.89
CA SER A 169 -10.29 -19.13 14.94
C SER A 169 -10.90 -17.74 14.95
N ALA A 170 -11.63 -17.39 13.89
CA ALA A 170 -12.40 -16.15 13.86
C ALA A 170 -13.45 -16.06 14.99
N MET A 171 -13.94 -17.21 15.50
CA MET A 171 -14.83 -17.23 16.68
C MET A 171 -14.07 -16.96 17.97
N ASP A 172 -12.85 -17.48 18.10
CA ASP A 172 -12.00 -17.19 19.25
C ASP A 172 -11.64 -15.71 19.27
N LEU A 173 -11.20 -15.15 18.14
CA LEU A 173 -10.90 -13.72 18.01
C LEU A 173 -12.13 -12.86 18.29
N GLN A 174 -13.31 -13.23 17.81
CA GLN A 174 -14.54 -12.49 18.12
C GLN A 174 -14.85 -12.46 19.62
N LYS A 175 -14.65 -13.58 20.32
CA LYS A 175 -14.83 -13.66 21.77
C LYS A 175 -13.80 -12.80 22.52
N GLU A 176 -12.55 -12.82 22.08
CA GLU A 176 -11.47 -12.02 22.69
C GLU A 176 -11.69 -10.53 22.43
N MET A 177 -12.01 -10.13 21.19
CA MET A 177 -12.32 -8.74 20.84
C MET A 177 -13.54 -8.18 21.60
N GLY A 178 -14.49 -9.05 21.98
CA GLY A 178 -15.64 -8.69 22.80
C GLY A 178 -15.33 -8.47 24.29
N ARG A 179 -14.10 -8.73 24.74
CA ARG A 179 -13.70 -8.46 26.13
C ARG A 179 -13.61 -6.96 26.39
N PRO A 180 -13.83 -6.51 27.64
CA PRO A 180 -13.78 -5.09 28.00
C PRO A 180 -12.47 -4.39 27.61
N GLU A 181 -11.36 -5.14 27.57
CA GLU A 181 -10.02 -4.66 27.20
C GLU A 181 -9.92 -4.22 25.73
N TYR A 182 -10.66 -4.86 24.82
CA TYR A 182 -10.68 -4.52 23.39
C TYR A 182 -11.93 -3.69 23.01
N GLY A 183 -13.06 -3.93 23.69
CA GLY A 183 -14.30 -3.17 23.54
C GLY A 183 -15.00 -3.31 22.19
N GLU A 184 -14.63 -4.30 21.38
CA GLU A 184 -15.13 -4.49 20.01
C GLU A 184 -16.14 -5.64 19.95
N ASN A 185 -17.42 -5.32 20.11
CA ASN A 185 -18.49 -6.31 19.96
C ASN A 185 -18.90 -6.44 18.49
N ARG A 186 -18.08 -7.15 17.71
CA ARG A 186 -18.25 -7.34 16.26
C ARG A 186 -18.81 -8.73 15.93
N ALA A 187 -19.49 -8.84 14.79
CA ALA A 187 -19.96 -10.13 14.30
C ALA A 187 -18.78 -10.96 13.77
N VAL A 188 -18.86 -12.29 13.85
CA VAL A 188 -17.82 -13.20 13.33
C VAL A 188 -17.55 -12.96 11.83
N SER A 189 -18.56 -12.57 11.06
CA SER A 189 -18.40 -12.20 9.65
C SER A 189 -17.53 -10.96 9.45
N GLU A 190 -17.63 -9.97 10.34
CA GLU A 190 -16.82 -8.75 10.29
C GLU A 190 -15.38 -9.05 10.71
N ILE A 191 -15.19 -9.88 11.73
CA ILE A 191 -13.87 -10.38 12.13
C ILE A 191 -13.21 -11.15 10.99
N ARG A 192 -13.95 -12.02 10.29
CA ARG A 192 -13.43 -12.70 9.09
C ARG A 192 -13.05 -11.73 7.99
N GLN A 193 -13.90 -10.75 7.68
CA GLN A 193 -13.58 -9.77 6.65
C GLN A 193 -12.31 -9.00 6.99
N SER A 194 -12.16 -8.57 8.24
CA SER A 194 -10.95 -7.89 8.72
C SER A 194 -9.72 -8.81 8.72
N LEU A 195 -9.86 -10.09 9.06
CA LEU A 195 -8.77 -11.08 8.93
C LEU A 195 -8.37 -11.31 7.48
N GLU A 196 -9.31 -11.39 6.54
CA GLU A 196 -9.00 -11.48 5.11
C GLU A 196 -8.33 -10.19 4.62
N ASP A 197 -8.83 -9.00 5.01
CA ASP A 197 -8.18 -7.71 4.72
C ASP A 197 -6.73 -7.67 5.29
N MET A 198 -6.51 -8.21 6.49
CA MET A 198 -5.19 -8.30 7.12
C MET A 198 -4.29 -9.40 6.53
N ILE A 199 -4.86 -10.48 5.99
CA ILE A 199 -4.14 -11.50 5.22
C ILE A 199 -3.69 -10.89 3.89
N GLU A 200 -4.54 -10.09 3.25
CA GLU A 200 -4.16 -9.35 2.05
C GLU A 200 -3.01 -8.37 2.32
N LYS A 201 -2.94 -7.82 3.53
CA LYS A 201 -1.83 -6.99 4.04
C LYS A 201 -0.73 -7.78 4.76
N LEU A 202 -0.84 -9.11 4.84
CA LEU A 202 0.05 -10.05 5.53
C LEU A 202 0.38 -9.77 6.98
N TYR A 203 -0.42 -9.01 7.70
CA TYR A 203 -0.30 -8.95 9.15
C TYR A 203 -0.68 -10.28 9.82
N VAL A 204 -1.53 -11.05 9.14
CA VAL A 204 -2.04 -12.34 9.61
C VAL A 204 -1.84 -13.39 8.52
N GLU A 205 -1.56 -14.63 8.92
CA GLU A 205 -1.52 -15.79 8.03
C GLU A 205 -2.62 -16.79 8.39
N ARG A 206 -3.12 -17.49 7.38
CA ARG A 206 -4.09 -18.59 7.51
C ARG A 206 -3.35 -19.90 7.34
N HIS A 207 -3.57 -20.84 8.26
CA HIS A 207 -2.87 -22.13 8.23
C HIS A 207 -3.57 -23.12 7.28
N GLU A 208 -2.83 -23.68 6.32
CA GLU A 208 -3.38 -24.66 5.38
C GLU A 208 -3.85 -25.95 6.07
N GLU A 209 -3.16 -26.35 7.14
CA GLU A 209 -3.49 -27.54 7.96
C GLU A 209 -4.82 -27.39 8.71
N ASN A 210 -5.20 -26.16 9.04
CA ASN A 210 -6.48 -25.83 9.64
C ASN A 210 -6.98 -24.50 9.07
N PRO A 211 -7.79 -24.53 7.99
CA PRO A 211 -8.20 -23.34 7.26
C PRO A 211 -9.16 -22.45 8.06
N VAL A 212 -9.39 -22.70 9.34
CA VAL A 212 -10.17 -21.81 10.21
C VAL A 212 -9.25 -21.08 11.20
N ALA A 213 -7.95 -21.37 11.20
CA ALA A 213 -7.00 -20.89 12.18
C ALA A 213 -6.04 -19.84 11.60
N TYR A 214 -5.85 -18.78 12.37
CA TYR A 214 -5.10 -17.57 12.01
C TYR A 214 -4.01 -17.29 13.05
N SER A 215 -2.87 -16.75 12.64
CA SER A 215 -1.82 -16.23 13.52
C SER A 215 -1.18 -14.98 12.92
N ALA A 216 -0.47 -14.18 13.73
CA ALA A 216 0.37 -13.12 13.17
C ALA A 216 1.43 -13.74 12.27
N SER A 217 1.56 -13.24 11.04
CA SER A 217 2.61 -13.69 10.13
C SER A 217 3.98 -13.22 10.62
N PRO A 218 5.11 -13.72 10.07
CA PRO A 218 6.43 -13.14 10.35
C PRO A 218 6.50 -11.62 10.15
N PHE A 219 5.79 -11.09 9.14
CA PHE A 219 5.66 -9.64 8.90
C PHE A 219 4.80 -8.96 9.98
N GLY A 220 3.68 -9.57 10.36
CA GLY A 220 2.89 -9.08 11.48
C GLY A 220 3.62 -9.12 12.82
N GLN A 221 4.66 -9.95 12.96
CA GLN A 221 5.48 -10.06 14.17
C GLN A 221 6.61 -9.01 14.22
N SER A 222 7.30 -8.76 13.10
CA SER A 222 8.36 -7.75 12.97
C SER A 222 7.87 -6.60 12.08
N ILE A 223 7.34 -5.55 12.70
CA ILE A 223 7.02 -4.33 11.98
C ILE A 223 8.33 -3.53 11.88
N ASP A 224 9.02 -3.67 10.76
CA ASP A 224 10.16 -2.80 10.41
C ASP A 224 10.05 -2.51 8.90
N VAL A 225 8.93 -1.89 8.55
CA VAL A 225 8.57 -1.55 7.17
C VAL A 225 9.36 -0.34 6.70
N SER A 226 9.71 0.57 7.63
CA SER A 226 10.56 1.72 7.38
C SER A 226 11.92 1.31 6.82
N GLU A 227 12.57 0.27 7.35
CA GLU A 227 13.86 -0.19 6.79
C GLU A 227 13.73 -0.92 5.44
N GLN A 228 12.58 -1.55 5.16
CA GLN A 228 12.39 -2.38 3.95
C GLN A 228 11.80 -1.62 2.75
N ALA A 229 10.96 -0.60 2.98
CA ALA A 229 10.28 0.12 1.91
C ALA A 229 11.01 1.41 1.46
N LYS A 230 12.11 1.78 2.14
CA LYS A 230 12.99 2.88 1.72
C LYS A 230 13.63 2.58 0.38
N LEU A 231 13.54 3.55 -0.54
CA LEU A 231 14.10 3.44 -1.88
C LEU A 231 15.32 4.35 -2.02
N ASP A 232 16.49 3.76 -2.17
CA ASP A 232 17.71 4.50 -2.50
C ASP A 232 17.75 4.78 -4.00
N TRP A 233 17.42 6.02 -4.38
CA TRP A 233 17.42 6.47 -5.76
C TRP A 233 18.81 6.45 -6.40
N SER A 234 19.88 6.54 -5.62
CA SER A 234 21.25 6.41 -6.16
C SER A 234 21.47 5.01 -6.71
N LYS A 235 20.98 3.97 -6.01
CA LYS A 235 21.03 2.60 -6.52
C LYS A 235 20.16 2.41 -7.76
N VAL A 236 18.99 3.04 -7.82
CA VAL A 236 18.12 2.98 -9.02
C VAL A 236 18.83 3.57 -10.22
N VAL A 237 19.44 4.75 -10.06
CA VAL A 237 20.17 5.45 -11.12
C VAL A 237 21.39 4.64 -11.59
N GLU A 238 22.23 4.14 -10.66
CA GLU A 238 23.39 3.33 -11.03
C GLU A 238 22.97 2.04 -11.75
N ARG A 239 21.90 1.40 -11.29
CA ARG A 239 21.38 0.21 -11.96
C ARG A 239 20.84 0.52 -13.36
N ALA A 240 20.22 1.67 -13.55
CA ALA A 240 19.80 2.13 -14.87
C ALA A 240 20.99 2.38 -15.80
N LYS A 241 22.12 2.92 -15.30
CA LYS A 241 23.36 3.08 -16.08
C LYS A 241 23.94 1.73 -16.52
N GLU A 242 23.96 0.75 -15.62
CA GLU A 242 24.38 -0.61 -15.95
C GLU A 242 23.48 -1.22 -17.02
N LYS A 243 22.16 -1.13 -16.84
CA LYS A 243 21.18 -1.66 -17.80
C LYS A 243 21.27 -0.97 -19.16
N ALA A 244 21.53 0.32 -19.21
CA ALA A 244 21.77 1.04 -20.46
C ALA A 244 22.99 0.45 -21.19
N ARG A 245 24.12 0.26 -20.50
CA ARG A 245 25.33 -0.32 -21.09
C ARG A 245 25.18 -1.80 -21.50
N GLU A 246 24.32 -2.55 -20.81
CA GLU A 246 24.02 -3.94 -21.14
C GLU A 246 23.11 -4.09 -22.37
N ASN A 247 22.16 -3.18 -22.57
CA ASN A 247 21.07 -3.36 -23.53
C ASN A 247 21.12 -2.42 -24.75
N LEU A 248 21.94 -1.37 -24.71
CA LEU A 248 22.02 -0.36 -25.77
C LEU A 248 23.41 -0.35 -26.43
N PRO A 249 23.52 0.10 -27.70
CA PRO A 249 24.80 0.44 -28.31
C PRO A 249 25.59 1.43 -27.45
N PRO A 250 26.93 1.35 -27.39
CA PRO A 250 27.74 2.18 -26.48
C PRO A 250 27.48 3.69 -26.59
N ASP A 251 27.34 4.21 -27.82
CA ASP A 251 27.10 5.64 -28.05
C ASP A 251 25.70 6.06 -27.57
N GLU A 252 24.70 5.19 -27.73
CA GLU A 252 23.33 5.43 -27.27
C GLU A 252 23.22 5.31 -25.74
N ALA A 253 23.94 4.34 -25.15
CA ALA A 253 24.02 4.13 -23.71
C ALA A 253 24.62 5.35 -23.00
N GLU A 254 25.79 5.83 -23.44
CA GLU A 254 26.44 6.97 -22.80
C GLU A 254 25.65 8.26 -22.99
N LYS A 255 24.98 8.43 -24.13
CA LYS A 255 24.05 9.55 -24.32
C LYS A 255 22.88 9.48 -23.33
N TYR A 256 22.23 8.33 -23.20
CA TYR A 256 21.15 8.14 -22.23
C TYR A 256 21.63 8.46 -20.79
N ILE A 257 22.82 8.00 -20.42
CA ILE A 257 23.40 8.25 -19.10
C ILE A 257 23.61 9.75 -18.88
N GLN A 258 24.22 10.44 -19.84
CA GLN A 258 24.50 11.87 -19.76
C GLN A 258 23.22 12.70 -19.68
N ASP A 259 22.21 12.37 -20.49
CA ASP A 259 20.98 13.15 -20.62
C ASP A 259 19.99 12.90 -19.47
N HIS A 260 19.97 11.69 -18.90
CA HIS A 260 18.91 11.26 -17.97
C HIS A 260 19.38 10.72 -16.62
N CYS A 261 20.62 10.26 -16.50
CA CYS A 261 21.15 9.69 -15.25
C CYS A 261 22.14 10.61 -14.53
N GLU A 262 22.37 11.83 -15.05
CA GLU A 262 23.34 12.79 -14.54
C GLU A 262 22.82 14.23 -14.64
N GLY A 263 23.39 15.12 -13.82
CA GLY A 263 23.16 16.56 -13.89
C GLY A 263 21.68 16.95 -13.88
N SER A 264 21.24 17.68 -14.90
CA SER A 264 19.86 18.15 -15.03
C SER A 264 18.83 17.05 -15.27
N GLY A 265 19.24 15.85 -15.72
CA GLY A 265 18.34 14.72 -15.90
C GLY A 265 17.76 14.16 -14.59
N LEU A 266 18.41 14.47 -13.46
CA LEU A 266 18.00 14.08 -12.12
C LEU A 266 17.23 15.16 -11.36
N ILE A 267 17.10 16.36 -11.97
CA ILE A 267 16.41 17.50 -11.37
C ILE A 267 14.98 17.53 -11.93
N VAL A 268 14.01 17.32 -11.06
CA VAL A 268 12.59 17.19 -11.40
C VAL A 268 11.76 18.22 -10.65
N THR A 269 10.49 18.38 -11.04
CA THR A 269 9.54 19.23 -10.31
C THR A 269 8.57 18.33 -9.57
N HIS A 270 8.55 18.39 -8.25
CA HIS A 270 7.73 17.53 -7.42
C HIS A 270 6.24 17.64 -7.82
N PRO A 271 5.56 16.51 -8.10
CA PRO A 271 4.23 16.53 -8.73
C PRO A 271 3.13 17.10 -7.82
N ILE A 272 3.34 17.06 -6.51
CA ILE A 272 2.39 17.55 -5.49
C ILE A 272 2.73 18.98 -5.03
N SER A 273 3.91 19.20 -4.45
CA SER A 273 4.33 20.52 -3.94
C SER A 273 4.72 21.53 -5.04
N GLY A 274 5.16 21.06 -6.21
CA GLY A 274 5.66 21.91 -7.30
C GLY A 274 7.10 22.41 -7.10
N GLU A 275 7.82 21.93 -6.10
CA GLU A 275 9.20 22.32 -5.81
C GLU A 275 10.21 21.63 -6.74
N THR A 276 11.34 22.26 -7.01
CA THR A 276 12.43 21.63 -7.76
C THR A 276 13.24 20.73 -6.83
N VAL A 277 13.30 19.43 -7.15
CA VAL A 277 13.92 18.40 -6.31
C VAL A 277 14.99 17.66 -7.11
N ASN A 278 16.12 17.36 -6.47
CA ASN A 278 17.07 16.38 -6.95
C ASN A 278 16.62 15.00 -6.45
N ILE A 279 16.28 14.07 -7.35
CA ILE A 279 15.73 12.77 -6.96
C ILE A 279 16.68 11.94 -6.07
N LEU A 280 17.98 12.24 -6.08
CA LEU A 280 18.97 11.56 -5.24
C LEU A 280 18.97 12.04 -3.78
N GLU A 281 18.39 13.21 -3.51
CA GLU A 281 18.39 13.88 -2.20
C GLU A 281 17.01 13.87 -1.55
N ASP A 282 16.00 13.32 -2.23
CA ASP A 282 14.63 13.26 -1.76
C ASP A 282 14.45 12.18 -0.68
N THR A 283 14.12 12.64 0.53
CA THR A 283 13.87 11.79 1.70
C THR A 283 12.46 11.98 2.27
N ASP A 284 11.60 12.76 1.61
CA ASP A 284 10.29 13.17 2.15
C ASP A 284 9.43 11.97 2.55
N PHE A 285 9.45 10.92 1.73
CA PHE A 285 8.69 9.70 1.99
C PHE A 285 9.28 8.86 3.12
N GLU A 286 10.60 8.91 3.34
CA GLU A 286 11.19 8.19 4.46
C GLU A 286 10.69 8.74 5.79
N GLU A 287 10.55 10.06 5.89
CA GLU A 287 10.00 10.75 7.07
C GLU A 287 8.54 10.37 7.28
N GLU A 288 7.70 10.43 6.23
CA GLU A 288 6.28 10.02 6.31
C GLU A 288 6.12 8.54 6.69
N LEU A 289 7.00 7.68 6.18
CA LEU A 289 6.99 6.25 6.46
C LEU A 289 7.41 5.96 7.91
N GLU A 290 8.40 6.68 8.44
CA GLU A 290 8.81 6.60 9.84
C GLU A 290 7.70 7.07 10.78
N GLU A 291 7.05 8.20 10.49
CA GLU A 291 5.91 8.69 11.28
C GLU A 291 4.73 7.69 11.28
N ALA A 292 4.34 7.18 10.12
CA ALA A 292 3.26 6.20 10.02
C ALA A 292 3.59 4.88 10.74
N GLN A 293 4.86 4.50 10.77
CA GLN A 293 5.35 3.35 11.51
C GLN A 293 5.30 3.60 13.03
N GLU A 294 5.73 4.78 13.49
CA GLU A 294 5.64 5.19 14.90
C GLU A 294 4.20 5.18 15.40
N ASP A 295 3.24 5.68 14.62
CA ASP A 295 1.80 5.65 14.94
C ASP A 295 1.27 4.22 15.12
N VAL A 296 1.73 3.29 14.28
CA VAL A 296 1.37 1.88 14.40
C VAL A 296 2.02 1.29 15.66
N ASP A 297 3.28 1.60 15.92
CA ASP A 297 4.01 1.08 17.08
C ASP A 297 3.51 1.67 18.40
N GLU A 298 3.06 2.93 18.46
CA GLU A 298 2.44 3.53 19.64
C GLU A 298 1.17 2.76 20.03
N VAL A 299 0.25 2.54 19.09
CA VAL A 299 -0.97 1.74 19.33
C VAL A 299 -0.64 0.30 19.73
N MET A 300 0.49 -0.24 19.26
CA MET A 300 0.93 -1.60 19.57
C MET A 300 1.66 -1.71 20.91
N ASN A 301 2.32 -0.65 21.36
CA ASN A 301 3.14 -0.59 22.58
C ASN A 301 2.42 0.11 23.74
N GLU A 302 1.29 0.78 23.51
CA GLU A 302 0.40 1.24 24.56
C GLU A 302 0.12 0.07 25.51
N PRO A 303 0.56 0.15 26.78
CA PRO A 303 0.22 -0.89 27.73
C PRO A 303 -1.30 -0.90 27.83
N MET A 304 -1.93 -1.98 27.38
CA MET A 304 -3.34 -2.21 27.68
C MET A 304 -3.48 -2.14 29.18
N ASP A 305 -4.10 -1.06 29.64
CA ASP A 305 -4.15 -0.69 31.03
C ASP A 305 -5.07 -1.69 31.75
N THR A 306 -4.52 -2.81 32.21
CA THR A 306 -4.86 -3.59 33.42
C THR A 306 -4.10 -4.94 33.49
N ASP A 307 -3.17 -5.02 34.46
CA ASP A 307 -2.98 -6.18 35.34
C ASP A 307 -2.66 -7.58 34.76
N TRP A 308 -1.94 -7.68 33.65
CA TRP A 308 -1.51 -8.98 33.10
C TRP A 308 -0.40 -9.72 33.88
N ARG A 309 0.13 -9.15 34.97
CA ARG A 309 1.24 -9.77 35.72
C ARG A 309 0.80 -10.89 36.68
N ASP A 310 -0.48 -11.11 36.94
CA ASP A 310 -0.92 -12.00 38.04
C ASP A 310 -1.95 -13.09 37.67
N ILE A 311 -1.90 -13.64 36.44
CA ILE A 311 -2.78 -14.77 36.04
C ILE A 311 -2.05 -16.13 36.04
N ARG A 312 -0.73 -16.15 36.29
CA ARG A 312 0.04 -17.41 36.37
C ARG A 312 -0.24 -18.26 37.62
N HIS A 313 -1.02 -17.75 38.59
CA HIS A 313 -1.27 -18.43 39.86
C HIS A 313 -2.68 -19.00 40.05
N LEU A 314 -3.60 -18.87 39.08
CA LEU A 314 -4.99 -19.33 39.23
C LEU A 314 -5.28 -20.70 38.60
N ALA A 315 -4.27 -21.39 38.05
CA ALA A 315 -4.44 -22.70 37.42
C ALA A 315 -4.32 -23.91 38.38
N ASP A 316 -3.81 -23.74 39.60
CA ASP A 316 -3.44 -24.86 40.48
C ASP A 316 -4.38 -25.13 41.67
N ASP A 317 -5.46 -24.35 41.87
CA ASP A 317 -6.27 -24.43 43.10
C ASP A 317 -7.78 -24.62 42.86
N GLN A 318 -8.17 -25.57 42.01
CA GLN A 318 -9.54 -26.10 42.01
C GLN A 318 -9.60 -27.58 42.41
N PRO A 319 -10.21 -27.92 43.57
CA PRO A 319 -10.41 -29.30 43.98
C PRO A 319 -11.50 -29.95 43.13
N ASN A 320 -11.15 -31.06 42.50
CA ASN A 320 -11.99 -31.88 41.63
C ASN A 320 -13.13 -32.56 42.41
N PRO A 321 -14.44 -32.28 42.18
CA PRO A 321 -15.52 -33.08 42.75
C PRO A 321 -15.93 -34.16 41.74
N ALA A 322 -15.37 -35.35 41.89
CA ALA A 322 -15.80 -36.54 41.15
C ALA A 322 -17.18 -37.03 41.64
N THR A 323 -18.19 -36.73 40.82
CA THR A 323 -19.33 -37.57 40.39
C THR A 323 -19.84 -38.69 41.31
N THR A 324 -21.10 -38.54 41.72
CA THR A 324 -21.97 -39.55 42.34
C THR A 324 -22.58 -40.52 41.32
N ASP A 325 -22.41 -41.81 41.62
CA ASP A 325 -23.38 -42.92 41.68
C ASP A 325 -24.50 -43.10 40.63
N GLY A 326 -24.64 -44.33 40.13
CA GLY A 326 -25.83 -44.79 39.40
C GLY A 326 -25.58 -45.87 38.35
N GLY A 327 -25.60 -47.16 38.75
CA GLY A 327 -25.57 -48.26 37.78
C GLY A 327 -25.57 -49.67 38.37
N GLU A 328 -26.62 -50.05 39.13
CA GLU A 328 -26.91 -51.44 39.46
C GLU A 328 -27.19 -52.25 38.17
N ALA A 329 -26.34 -53.24 37.88
CA ALA A 329 -26.62 -54.30 36.92
C ALA A 329 -26.77 -55.63 37.67
N THR A 330 -28.02 -56.02 37.87
CA THR A 330 -28.40 -57.39 38.21
C THR A 330 -28.19 -58.28 36.99
N ASN A 331 -27.45 -59.39 37.13
CA ASN A 331 -27.88 -60.62 36.48
C ASN A 331 -27.34 -61.90 37.11
N ARG A 332 -28.27 -62.85 37.22
CA ARG A 332 -28.14 -64.21 37.72
C ARG A 332 -27.26 -65.07 36.81
N LYS A 333 -26.38 -65.87 37.40
CA LYS A 333 -26.42 -67.34 37.33
C LYS A 333 -25.53 -67.98 38.39
#